data_AF-A0A6C0JTN2-F1
#
_entry.id   AF-A0A6C0JTN2-F1
#
_cell.length_a   1.000
_cell.length_b   1.000
_cell.length_c   1.000
_cell.angle_alpha   90.00
_cell.angle_beta   90.00
_cell.angle_gamma   90.00
#
_symmetry.space_group_name_H-M   'P 1'
#
loop_
_entity.id
_entity.type
_entity.pdbx_description
1 polymer ?
#
loop_
_entity_poly.entity_id
_entity_poly.type
_entity_poly.pdbx_seq_one_letter_code
_entity_poly.pdbx_strand_id
1 'polypeptide(L)'
;MNKGYKYYKGICIMSIYNLPNLCNTNVCNTNVYTYIISSHSSIDLIQVVISHTLYQYVRNLKDVLYKSEKKQIDPYKYIYSILPIKTSYSSTYYKMCEIYKTFNILEQLPRNCKSFHFTDNIDGCGCMESLKACRQNNLDQYSKRTQTNDFFDSNKVQECYTMYHGSCHLVTGYYKQDEEIQQSKLLFTHCIYAFACQKKGGDFILKISDIYTQPTIDILYILSSLYEKVHIYKPYTSSPLSSERYVICMNFRLEDTKDLVDKMSIVLKNFINTMYPDRFLQCDIPYSYICIIQDINAIMGQTQLEYMNVTLKHLQCSTNETADYKIQQHNHKCIQWCKKFNLHDIF
;
A
#
# COMPACT_ATOMS: atom_id res chain seq x y z
N MET A 1 8.74 29.73 33.12
CA MET A 1 9.53 28.89 32.19
C MET A 1 8.65 28.50 31.01
N ASN A 2 8.66 29.34 29.98
CA ASN A 2 7.91 29.14 28.73
C ASN A 2 8.62 28.11 27.87
N LYS A 3 8.03 26.92 27.67
CA LYS A 3 8.37 26.06 26.54
C LYS A 3 7.40 26.37 25.42
N GLY A 4 7.85 27.21 24.49
CA GLY A 4 7.09 27.65 23.34
C GLY A 4 6.80 26.49 22.38
N TYR A 5 5.52 26.25 22.12
CA TYR A 5 5.06 25.52 20.97
C TYR A 5 5.39 26.34 19.73
N LYS A 6 6.43 25.95 18.98
CA LYS A 6 6.67 26.48 17.64
C LYS A 6 5.58 25.94 16.71
N TYR A 7 4.57 26.76 16.48
CA TYR A 7 3.64 26.61 15.37
C TYR A 7 4.42 26.71 14.05
N TYR A 8 4.70 25.57 13.41
CA TYR A 8 5.03 25.55 12.00
C TYR A 8 3.72 25.55 11.20
N LYS A 9 3.40 26.68 10.58
CA LYS A 9 2.36 26.79 9.55
C LYS A 9 2.78 25.94 8.34
N GLY A 10 2.23 24.74 8.29
CA GLY A 10 2.35 23.77 7.22
C GLY A 10 1.74 22.49 7.75
N ILE A 11 0.50 22.19 7.34
CA ILE A 11 -0.23 21.00 7.77
C ILE A 11 0.58 19.77 7.34
N CYS A 12 1.42 19.27 8.23
CA CYS A 12 2.11 18.00 8.08
C CYS A 12 1.26 17.00 8.86
N ILE A 13 0.15 16.57 8.26
CA ILE A 13 -0.65 15.47 8.81
C ILE A 13 0.27 14.26 8.85
N MET A 14 0.37 13.62 10.01
CA MET A 14 1.04 12.34 10.13
C MET A 14 0.30 11.35 9.22
N SER A 15 0.93 10.96 8.11
CA SER A 15 0.36 9.99 7.16
C SER A 15 0.49 8.53 7.63
N ILE A 16 1.02 8.29 8.84
CA ILE A 16 1.25 6.96 9.41
C ILE A 16 0.15 6.66 10.42
N TYR A 17 -0.60 5.60 10.17
CA TYR A 17 -1.67 5.15 11.06
C TYR A 17 -1.43 3.72 11.49
N ASN A 18 -1.52 3.45 12.79
CA ASN A 18 -1.26 2.12 13.36
C ASN A 18 -2.55 1.32 13.41
N LEU A 19 -2.53 0.08 12.94
CA LEU A 19 -3.59 -0.88 13.22
C LEU A 19 -3.32 -1.59 14.56
N PRO A 20 -4.37 -2.06 15.26
CA PRO A 20 -4.21 -2.80 16.50
C PRO A 20 -3.31 -4.01 16.35
N ASN A 21 -2.36 -4.16 17.28
CA ASN A 21 -1.63 -5.39 17.42
C ASN A 21 -2.51 -6.43 18.12
N LEU A 22 -2.80 -7.53 17.43
CA LEU A 22 -3.74 -8.55 17.92
C LEU A 22 -3.11 -9.58 18.88
N CYS A 23 -1.81 -9.46 19.23
CA CYS A 23 -1.01 -10.39 20.07
C CYS A 23 -1.76 -11.06 21.22
N ASN A 24 -2.56 -10.29 21.97
CA ASN A 24 -3.17 -10.72 23.23
C ASN A 24 -4.61 -11.17 23.06
N THR A 25 -5.09 -11.27 21.83
CA THR A 25 -6.41 -11.83 21.53
C THR A 25 -6.26 -13.33 21.28
N ASN A 26 -7.27 -14.12 21.65
CA ASN A 26 -7.30 -15.57 21.39
C ASN A 26 -7.07 -15.92 19.90
N VAL A 27 -7.22 -14.95 19.00
CA VAL A 27 -7.00 -15.07 17.56
C VAL A 27 -5.49 -15.12 17.21
N CYS A 28 -4.60 -14.48 17.97
CA CYS A 28 -3.17 -14.45 17.66
C CYS A 28 -2.39 -15.71 18.06
N ASN A 29 -2.93 -16.54 18.95
CA ASN A 29 -2.28 -17.76 19.42
C ASN A 29 -2.87 -19.06 18.84
N THR A 30 -4.02 -19.00 18.16
CA THR A 30 -4.62 -20.18 17.52
C THR A 30 -5.18 -19.84 16.15
N ASN A 31 -4.43 -20.25 15.13
CA ASN A 31 -4.91 -20.62 13.81
C ASN A 31 -5.86 -19.61 13.12
N VAL A 32 -5.48 -18.34 12.93
CA VAL A 32 -6.26 -17.43 12.04
C VAL A 32 -6.62 -18.10 10.70
N TYR A 33 -5.70 -18.93 10.20
CA TYR A 33 -5.92 -19.73 9.00
C TYR A 33 -7.14 -20.67 9.06
N THR A 34 -7.58 -21.16 10.23
CA THR A 34 -8.79 -22.00 10.33
C THR A 34 -10.07 -21.23 9.99
N TYR A 35 -10.06 -19.91 10.13
CA TYR A 35 -11.18 -19.05 9.78
C TYR A 35 -11.13 -18.54 8.34
N ILE A 36 -10.04 -18.80 7.60
CA ILE A 36 -9.90 -18.35 6.23
C ILE A 36 -10.83 -19.15 5.31
N ILE A 37 -11.72 -18.43 4.64
CA ILE A 37 -12.66 -18.95 3.65
C ILE A 37 -12.70 -17.99 2.46
N SER A 38 -13.49 -18.31 1.43
CA SER A 38 -14.00 -17.28 0.52
C SER A 38 -15.48 -17.49 0.29
N SER A 39 -16.24 -16.40 0.42
CA SER A 39 -17.56 -16.28 -0.21
C SER A 39 -17.41 -15.36 -1.42
N HIS A 40 -18.20 -15.60 -2.46
CA HIS A 40 -18.09 -14.87 -3.72
C HIS A 40 -19.46 -14.37 -4.18
N SER A 41 -19.52 -13.12 -4.61
CA SER A 41 -20.70 -12.53 -5.24
C SER A 41 -20.36 -11.83 -6.56
N SER A 42 -21.38 -11.46 -7.31
CA SER A 42 -21.22 -10.54 -8.43
C SER A 42 -20.79 -9.16 -7.93
N ILE A 43 -20.10 -8.39 -8.78
CA ILE A 43 -19.57 -7.08 -8.41
C ILE A 43 -20.63 -6.12 -7.86
N ASP A 44 -21.86 -6.18 -8.39
CA ASP A 44 -22.98 -5.31 -8.00
C ASP A 44 -23.54 -5.63 -6.61
N LEU A 45 -23.27 -6.81 -6.08
CA LEU A 45 -23.71 -7.24 -4.75
C LEU A 45 -22.69 -6.91 -3.65
N ILE A 46 -21.45 -6.54 -4.02
CA ILE A 46 -20.44 -6.16 -3.04
C ILE A 46 -20.73 -4.76 -2.53
N GLN A 47 -21.04 -4.69 -1.25
CA GLN A 47 -21.41 -3.45 -0.59
C GLN A 47 -20.23 -2.82 0.16
N VAL A 48 -20.27 -1.49 0.23
CA VAL A 48 -19.52 -0.74 1.22
C VAL A 48 -20.11 -1.05 2.59
N VAL A 49 -19.27 -1.43 3.55
CA VAL A 49 -19.68 -1.82 4.91
C VAL A 49 -19.29 -0.80 5.97
N ILE A 50 -18.39 0.13 5.66
CA ILE A 50 -17.96 1.21 6.56
C ILE A 50 -17.79 2.53 5.83
N SER A 51 -17.85 3.64 6.57
CA SER A 51 -17.58 4.99 6.05
C SER A 51 -18.44 5.37 4.83
N HIS A 52 -19.72 4.93 4.81
CA HIS A 52 -20.63 5.07 3.67
C HIS A 52 -20.74 6.51 3.13
N THR A 53 -20.85 7.50 4.02
CA THR A 53 -20.96 8.91 3.65
C THR A 53 -19.70 9.38 2.94
N LEU A 54 -18.52 9.13 3.52
CA LEU A 54 -17.23 9.45 2.92
C LEU A 54 -17.09 8.80 1.53
N TYR A 55 -17.41 7.51 1.41
CA TYR A 55 -17.38 6.80 0.13
C TYR A 55 -18.24 7.50 -0.93
N GLN A 56 -19.49 7.87 -0.58
CA GLN A 56 -20.40 8.56 -1.49
C GLN A 56 -19.85 9.94 -1.90
N TYR A 57 -19.36 10.74 -0.95
CA TYR A 57 -18.79 12.06 -1.25
C TYR A 57 -17.57 11.97 -2.17
N VAL A 58 -16.63 11.07 -1.86
CA VAL A 58 -15.42 10.88 -2.66
C VAL A 58 -15.78 10.38 -4.06
N ARG A 59 -16.69 9.41 -4.19
CA ARG A 59 -17.15 8.90 -5.49
C ARG A 59 -17.78 10.01 -6.34
N ASN A 60 -18.72 10.77 -5.78
CA ASN A 60 -19.39 11.86 -6.48
C ASN A 60 -18.40 12.92 -6.97
N LEU A 61 -17.45 13.32 -6.14
CA LEU A 61 -16.44 14.31 -6.53
C LEU A 61 -15.43 13.74 -7.55
N LYS A 62 -15.08 12.46 -7.47
CA LYS A 62 -14.20 11.78 -8.46
C LYS A 62 -14.86 11.82 -9.84
N ASP A 63 -16.16 11.54 -9.93
CA ASP A 63 -16.91 11.58 -11.19
C ASP A 63 -16.92 12.98 -11.82
N VAL A 64 -17.07 14.03 -11.00
CA VAL A 64 -17.01 15.42 -11.47
C VAL A 64 -15.61 15.77 -11.98
N LEU A 65 -14.57 15.39 -11.24
CA LEU A 65 -13.18 15.64 -11.63
C LEU A 65 -12.81 14.90 -12.92
N TYR A 66 -13.23 13.65 -13.09
CA TYR A 66 -12.92 12.84 -14.27
C TYR A 66 -13.49 13.46 -15.56
N LYS A 67 -14.67 14.08 -15.48
CA LYS A 67 -15.32 14.76 -16.60
C LYS A 67 -14.65 16.08 -17.02
N SER A 68 -13.79 16.65 -16.17
CA SER A 68 -13.31 18.02 -16.33
C SER A 68 -12.03 18.18 -17.18
N GLU A 69 -11.43 17.10 -17.69
CA GLU A 69 -10.22 17.00 -18.56
C GLU A 69 -8.97 17.80 -18.15
N LYS A 70 -9.04 18.61 -17.09
CA LYS A 70 -7.98 19.54 -16.68
C LYS A 70 -7.05 18.89 -15.64
N LYS A 71 -5.76 19.11 -15.88
CA LYS A 71 -4.62 18.51 -15.16
C LYS A 71 -4.72 18.74 -13.65
N GLN A 72 -4.75 17.64 -12.92
CA GLN A 72 -4.77 17.52 -11.46
C GLN A 72 -3.67 18.36 -10.78
N ILE A 73 -4.03 18.96 -9.64
CA ILE A 73 -3.11 19.68 -8.75
C ILE A 73 -2.48 18.66 -7.81
N ASP A 74 -1.26 18.25 -8.14
CA ASP A 74 -0.45 17.38 -7.30
C ASP A 74 0.83 18.16 -6.88
N PRO A 75 1.02 18.45 -5.57
CA PRO A 75 2.19 19.17 -5.08
C PRO A 75 3.53 18.49 -5.40
N TYR A 76 3.53 17.17 -5.60
CA TYR A 76 4.73 16.37 -5.86
C TYR A 76 4.82 15.87 -7.31
N LYS A 77 3.97 16.39 -8.19
CA LYS A 77 3.91 16.03 -9.63
C LYS A 77 5.26 16.07 -10.34
N TYR A 78 6.09 17.06 -10.00
CA TYR A 78 7.34 17.35 -10.68
C TYR A 78 8.55 16.64 -10.06
N ILE A 79 8.32 15.75 -9.09
CA ILE A 79 9.42 15.05 -8.41
C ILE A 79 10.29 14.26 -9.39
N TYR A 80 9.67 13.74 -10.46
CA TYR A 80 10.33 12.98 -11.52
C TYR A 80 11.22 13.83 -12.43
N SER A 81 10.98 15.15 -12.52
CA SER A 81 11.71 16.06 -13.41
C SER A 81 12.85 16.81 -12.73
N ILE A 82 13.01 16.65 -11.42
CA ILE A 82 13.95 17.47 -10.62
C ILE A 82 15.34 16.82 -10.50
N LEU A 83 15.46 15.51 -10.74
CA LEU A 83 16.75 14.84 -10.72
C LEU A 83 17.45 14.94 -12.09
N PRO A 84 18.74 15.31 -12.14
CA PRO A 84 19.48 15.64 -13.38
C PRO A 84 19.85 14.43 -14.27
N ILE A 85 19.15 13.30 -14.17
CA ILE A 85 19.62 12.02 -14.70
C ILE A 85 18.82 11.59 -15.93
N LYS A 86 19.52 11.02 -16.91
CA LYS A 86 18.97 10.39 -18.12
C LYS A 86 18.05 9.19 -17.87
N THR A 87 17.96 8.67 -16.64
CA THR A 87 17.12 7.52 -16.29
C THR A 87 15.85 7.99 -15.58
N SER A 88 14.73 7.92 -16.29
CA SER A 88 13.40 8.15 -15.72
C SER A 88 13.02 6.98 -14.81
N TYR A 89 13.14 7.14 -13.49
CA TYR A 89 12.65 6.15 -12.52
C TYR A 89 11.13 6.19 -12.41
N SER A 90 10.51 5.03 -12.16
CA SER A 90 9.06 4.89 -12.01
C SER A 90 8.52 5.64 -10.79
N SER A 91 7.21 5.99 -10.79
CA SER A 91 6.59 6.64 -9.61
C SER A 91 6.71 5.80 -8.33
N THR A 92 6.63 4.47 -8.47
CA THR A 92 6.79 3.51 -7.39
C THR A 92 8.17 3.57 -6.73
N TYR A 93 9.22 3.89 -7.50
CA TYR A 93 10.58 4.04 -6.96
C TYR A 93 10.63 5.08 -5.83
N TYR A 94 10.10 6.28 -6.07
CA TYR A 94 10.14 7.37 -5.10
C TYR A 94 9.27 7.09 -3.88
N LYS A 95 8.08 6.49 -4.07
CA LYS A 95 7.20 6.06 -2.99
C LYS A 95 7.92 5.06 -2.07
N MET A 96 8.65 4.12 -2.64
CA MET A 96 9.38 3.09 -1.89
C MET A 96 10.59 3.67 -1.16
N CYS A 97 11.38 4.55 -1.77
CA CYS A 97 12.43 5.28 -1.06
C CYS A 97 11.88 6.06 0.15
N GLU A 98 10.69 6.67 0.00
CA GLU A 98 9.98 7.32 1.10
C GLU A 98 9.66 6.35 2.23
N ILE A 99 9.02 5.22 1.89
CA ILE A 99 8.58 4.20 2.85
C ILE A 99 9.77 3.61 3.60
N TYR A 100 10.82 3.20 2.87
CA TYR A 100 12.00 2.58 3.47
C TYR A 100 12.66 3.48 4.52
N LYS A 101 12.74 4.79 4.27
CA LYS A 101 13.32 5.77 5.20
C LYS A 101 12.34 6.15 6.32
N THR A 102 11.04 6.22 6.03
CA THR A 102 10.02 6.59 7.01
C THR A 102 9.83 5.52 8.09
N PHE A 103 9.87 4.24 7.69
CA PHE A 103 9.70 3.10 8.59
C PHE A 103 11.02 2.45 9.00
N ASN A 104 12.14 3.07 8.62
CA ASN A 104 13.47 2.59 8.93
C ASN A 104 13.71 1.11 8.55
N ILE A 105 13.18 0.71 7.39
CA ILE A 105 13.22 -0.69 6.91
C ILE A 105 14.66 -1.10 6.63
N LEU A 106 15.46 -0.21 6.04
CA LEU A 106 16.82 -0.54 5.61
C LEU A 106 17.75 -0.90 6.77
N GLU A 107 17.58 -0.26 7.93
CA GLU A 107 18.37 -0.53 9.14
C GLU A 107 17.99 -1.86 9.80
N GLN A 108 16.75 -2.33 9.59
CA GLN A 108 16.26 -3.60 10.12
C GLN A 108 16.70 -4.80 9.26
N LEU A 109 17.00 -4.56 7.99
CA LEU A 109 17.46 -5.60 7.09
C LEU A 109 18.87 -6.07 7.45
N PRO A 110 19.16 -7.38 7.31
CA PRO A 110 20.49 -7.92 7.58
C PRO A 110 21.54 -7.39 6.60
N ARG A 111 22.82 -7.66 6.89
CA ARG A 111 23.94 -7.30 6.02
C ARG A 111 23.72 -7.75 4.58
N ASN A 112 23.31 -9.01 4.38
CA ASN A 112 22.92 -9.53 3.07
C ASN A 112 21.42 -9.84 3.10
N CYS A 113 20.65 -9.05 2.37
CA CYS A 113 19.21 -9.16 2.29
C CYS A 113 18.81 -10.10 1.14
N LYS A 114 17.70 -10.81 1.35
CA LYS A 114 16.97 -11.51 0.30
C LYS A 114 15.59 -10.88 0.23
N SER A 115 15.20 -10.36 -0.92
CA SER A 115 13.90 -9.71 -1.11
C SER A 115 13.13 -10.29 -2.29
N PHE A 116 11.81 -10.19 -2.21
CA PHE A 116 10.91 -10.64 -3.25
C PHE A 116 9.90 -9.54 -3.63
N HIS A 117 9.79 -9.23 -4.91
CA HIS A 117 8.98 -8.11 -5.39
C HIS A 117 7.94 -8.55 -6.42
N PHE A 118 6.67 -8.43 -6.11
CA PHE A 118 5.58 -8.59 -7.07
C PHE A 118 5.33 -7.28 -7.80
N THR A 119 5.24 -7.35 -9.12
CA THR A 119 5.05 -6.20 -10.00
C THR A 119 4.05 -6.54 -11.09
N ASP A 120 3.36 -5.54 -11.60
CA ASP A 120 2.54 -5.62 -12.81
C ASP A 120 3.35 -5.35 -14.08
N ASN A 121 4.52 -4.72 -13.93
CA ASN A 121 5.36 -4.33 -15.05
C ASN A 121 6.42 -5.40 -15.36
N ILE A 122 6.42 -5.88 -16.60
CA ILE A 122 7.38 -6.85 -17.14
C ILE A 122 8.79 -6.23 -17.18
N ASP A 123 8.89 -4.97 -17.63
CA ASP A 123 10.13 -4.30 -17.99
C ASP A 123 10.87 -3.68 -16.80
N GLY A 124 10.20 -3.50 -15.66
CA GLY A 124 10.79 -2.84 -14.49
C GLY A 124 10.02 -3.07 -13.20
N CYS A 125 10.69 -2.92 -12.06
CA CYS A 125 10.07 -3.05 -10.75
C CYS A 125 10.59 -1.94 -9.84
N GLY A 126 9.84 -0.85 -9.73
CA GLY A 126 10.22 0.31 -8.93
C GLY A 126 10.51 -0.03 -7.46
N CYS A 127 9.83 -1.04 -6.91
CA CYS A 127 10.09 -1.56 -5.55
C CYS A 127 11.49 -2.18 -5.41
N MET A 128 11.88 -3.00 -6.39
CA MET A 128 13.20 -3.63 -6.42
C MET A 128 14.30 -2.62 -6.74
N GLU A 129 14.07 -1.75 -7.73
CA GLU A 129 15.02 -0.71 -8.17
C GLU A 129 15.35 0.27 -7.03
N SER A 130 14.33 0.72 -6.30
CA SER A 130 14.52 1.59 -5.13
C SER A 130 15.29 0.91 -4.02
N LEU A 131 15.02 -0.38 -3.74
CA LEU A 131 15.75 -1.12 -2.72
C LEU A 131 17.22 -1.28 -3.10
N LYS A 132 17.51 -1.67 -4.36
CA LYS A 132 18.88 -1.77 -4.90
C LYS A 132 19.62 -0.45 -4.79
N ALA A 133 18.99 0.65 -5.20
CA ALA A 133 19.58 1.98 -5.16
C ALA A 133 19.84 2.46 -3.73
N CYS A 134 18.97 2.12 -2.76
CA CYS A 134 19.16 2.50 -1.36
C CYS A 134 20.21 1.64 -0.64
N ARG A 135 20.33 0.35 -0.98
CA ARG A 135 21.24 -0.58 -0.29
C ARG A 135 22.65 -0.59 -0.86
N GLN A 136 22.80 -0.43 -2.17
CA GLN A 136 24.09 -0.44 -2.87
C GLN A 136 24.99 -1.64 -2.49
N ASN A 137 24.38 -2.80 -2.20
CA ASN A 137 25.08 -4.00 -1.80
C ASN A 137 24.90 -5.12 -2.83
N ASN A 138 26.01 -5.52 -3.45
CA ASN A 138 26.05 -6.55 -4.50
C ASN A 138 25.82 -7.97 -3.96
N LEU A 139 25.90 -8.18 -2.64
CA LEU A 139 25.65 -9.47 -2.00
C LEU A 139 24.16 -9.71 -1.69
N ASP A 140 23.31 -8.70 -1.88
CA ASP A 140 21.87 -8.85 -1.72
C ASP A 140 21.26 -9.64 -2.89
N GLN A 141 20.25 -10.44 -2.60
CA GLN A 141 19.50 -11.23 -3.58
C GLN A 141 18.13 -10.63 -3.79
N TYR A 142 17.83 -10.26 -5.04
CA TYR A 142 16.58 -9.61 -5.42
C TYR A 142 15.82 -10.47 -6.42
N SER A 143 14.66 -10.98 -6.00
CA SER A 143 13.75 -11.72 -6.86
C SER A 143 12.54 -10.86 -7.23
N LYS A 144 12.03 -11.03 -8.46
CA LYS A 144 10.76 -10.41 -8.89
C LYS A 144 9.83 -11.43 -9.53
N ARG A 145 8.51 -11.22 -9.40
CA ARG A 145 7.47 -11.93 -10.15
C ARG A 145 6.50 -10.94 -10.75
N THR A 146 6.24 -11.12 -12.04
CA THR A 146 5.26 -10.30 -12.75
C THR A 146 3.86 -10.90 -12.63
N GLN A 147 2.84 -10.06 -12.62
CA GLN A 147 1.43 -10.48 -12.71
C GLN A 147 1.12 -10.93 -14.14
N THR A 148 1.25 -12.23 -14.36
CA THR A 148 0.89 -12.93 -15.60
C THR A 148 -0.45 -13.66 -15.45
N ASN A 149 -0.96 -14.28 -16.52
CA ASN A 149 -2.26 -14.97 -16.49
C ASN A 149 -2.33 -16.12 -15.45
N ASP A 150 -1.20 -16.71 -15.09
CA ASP A 150 -1.06 -17.74 -14.05
C ASP A 150 -0.89 -17.16 -12.63
N PHE A 151 -1.05 -15.85 -12.44
CA PHE A 151 -0.83 -15.24 -11.13
C PHE A 151 -1.78 -15.79 -10.06
N PHE A 152 -3.00 -16.16 -10.45
CA PHE A 152 -4.00 -16.79 -9.58
C PHE A 152 -3.86 -18.33 -9.50
N ASP A 153 -2.84 -18.93 -10.11
CA ASP A 153 -2.62 -20.37 -10.04
C ASP A 153 -1.98 -20.76 -8.70
N SER A 154 -2.71 -21.55 -7.92
CA SER A 154 -2.23 -22.14 -6.66
C SER A 154 -0.95 -22.99 -6.81
N ASN A 155 -0.71 -23.62 -7.95
CA ASN A 155 0.52 -24.40 -8.16
C ASN A 155 1.74 -23.47 -8.18
N LYS A 156 1.59 -22.25 -8.72
CA LYS A 156 2.64 -21.23 -8.73
C LYS A 156 2.96 -20.68 -7.34
N VAL A 157 1.95 -20.63 -6.47
CA VAL A 157 2.16 -20.34 -5.04
C VAL A 157 2.98 -21.47 -4.41
N GLN A 158 2.67 -22.73 -4.69
CA GLN A 158 3.42 -23.86 -4.14
C GLN A 158 4.87 -23.94 -4.66
N GLU A 159 5.09 -23.63 -5.94
CA GLU A 159 6.43 -23.46 -6.52
C GLU A 159 7.21 -22.36 -5.79
N CYS A 160 6.56 -21.22 -5.52
CA CYS A 160 7.14 -20.13 -4.75
C CYS A 160 7.48 -20.55 -3.32
N TYR A 161 6.55 -21.23 -2.64
CA TYR A 161 6.77 -21.78 -1.30
C TYR A 161 8.00 -22.68 -1.26
N THR A 162 8.10 -23.62 -2.21
CA THR A 162 9.21 -24.57 -2.28
C THR A 162 10.55 -23.88 -2.59
N MET A 163 10.54 -22.86 -3.46
CA MET A 163 11.73 -22.14 -3.88
C MET A 163 12.29 -21.22 -2.79
N TYR A 164 11.43 -20.56 -2.01
CA TYR A 164 11.84 -19.56 -1.04
C TYR A 164 11.78 -20.05 0.39
N HIS A 165 10.83 -20.92 0.73
CA HIS A 165 10.74 -21.62 2.01
C HIS A 165 10.91 -20.70 3.23
N GLY A 166 10.25 -19.53 3.21
CA GLY A 166 10.35 -18.54 4.29
C GLY A 166 11.73 -17.90 4.45
N SER A 167 12.44 -17.58 3.36
CA SER A 167 13.80 -17.00 3.42
C SER A 167 13.89 -15.50 3.09
N CYS A 168 12.81 -14.86 2.62
CA CYS A 168 12.84 -13.45 2.24
C CYS A 168 12.69 -12.54 3.46
N HIS A 169 13.60 -11.58 3.60
CA HIS A 169 13.62 -10.58 4.67
C HIS A 169 12.66 -9.42 4.38
N LEU A 170 12.45 -9.10 3.10
CA LEU A 170 11.51 -8.08 2.65
C LEU A 170 10.70 -8.60 1.46
N VAL A 171 9.39 -8.46 1.54
CA VAL A 171 8.49 -8.70 0.41
C VAL A 171 7.79 -7.40 0.05
N THR A 172 7.57 -7.14 -1.24
CA THR A 172 6.75 -6.00 -1.69
C THR A 172 5.71 -6.43 -2.70
N GLY A 173 4.46 -5.99 -2.54
CA GLY A 173 3.39 -6.18 -3.50
C GLY A 173 2.93 -4.87 -4.12
N TYR A 174 3.02 -4.77 -5.45
CA TYR A 174 2.52 -3.62 -6.20
C TYR A 174 1.72 -4.06 -7.44
N TYR A 175 0.61 -3.37 -7.71
CA TYR A 175 -0.25 -3.58 -8.87
C TYR A 175 -0.95 -2.27 -9.27
N LYS A 176 -1.23 -2.05 -10.55
CA LYS A 176 -1.87 -0.82 -11.04
C LYS A 176 -3.36 -0.69 -10.76
N GLN A 177 -4.08 -1.79 -10.52
CA GLN A 177 -5.53 -1.72 -10.27
C GLN A 177 -5.85 -0.84 -9.04
N ASP A 178 -6.74 0.14 -9.21
CA ASP A 178 -7.07 1.16 -8.20
C ASP A 178 -8.49 1.02 -7.63
N GLU A 179 -9.35 0.23 -8.27
CA GLU A 179 -10.70 -0.05 -7.79
C GLU A 179 -10.71 -1.13 -6.72
N GLU A 180 -11.25 -0.80 -5.54
CA GLU A 180 -11.18 -1.64 -4.33
C GLU A 180 -11.77 -3.04 -4.54
N ILE A 181 -12.94 -3.13 -5.16
CA ILE A 181 -13.62 -4.42 -5.37
C ILE A 181 -12.84 -5.27 -6.37
N GLN A 182 -12.34 -4.65 -7.45
CA GLN A 182 -11.63 -5.36 -8.51
C GLN A 182 -10.24 -5.84 -8.08
N GLN A 183 -9.57 -5.13 -7.16
CA GLN A 183 -8.28 -5.55 -6.61
C GLN A 183 -8.39 -6.64 -5.53
N SER A 184 -9.57 -6.96 -5.01
CA SER A 184 -9.74 -7.89 -3.86
C SER A 184 -9.03 -9.24 -4.05
N LYS A 185 -9.11 -9.82 -5.27
CA LYS A 185 -8.37 -11.04 -5.63
C LYS A 185 -6.87 -10.81 -5.64
N LEU A 186 -6.40 -9.74 -6.27
CA LEU A 186 -4.98 -9.39 -6.32
C LEU A 186 -4.43 -9.21 -4.91
N LEU A 187 -5.17 -8.53 -4.04
CA LEU A 187 -4.81 -8.28 -2.65
C LEU A 187 -4.58 -9.60 -1.90
N PHE A 188 -5.54 -10.52 -1.99
CA PHE A 188 -5.41 -11.85 -1.40
C PHE A 188 -4.22 -12.63 -1.97
N THR A 189 -4.07 -12.62 -3.30
CA THR A 189 -2.99 -13.33 -3.98
C THR A 189 -1.60 -12.79 -3.60
N HIS A 190 -1.44 -11.48 -3.45
CA HIS A 190 -0.18 -10.91 -2.97
C HIS A 190 0.13 -11.33 -1.53
N CYS A 191 -0.89 -11.43 -0.67
CA CYS A 191 -0.72 -11.89 0.70
C CYS A 191 -0.25 -13.35 0.76
N ILE A 192 -0.90 -14.27 0.04
CA ILE A 192 -0.50 -15.69 0.03
C ILE A 192 0.92 -15.88 -0.51
N TYR A 193 1.29 -15.18 -1.58
CA TYR A 193 2.66 -15.24 -2.08
C TYR A 193 3.68 -14.64 -1.09
N ALA A 194 3.32 -13.56 -0.39
CA ALA A 194 4.17 -13.03 0.66
C ALA A 194 4.38 -14.10 1.74
N PHE A 195 3.32 -14.71 2.26
CA PHE A 195 3.42 -15.77 3.27
C PHE A 195 4.19 -17.01 2.78
N ALA A 196 4.19 -17.28 1.48
CA ALA A 196 4.96 -18.38 0.90
C ALA A 196 6.49 -18.15 0.92
N CYS A 197 6.93 -16.89 0.92
CA CYS A 197 8.36 -16.56 0.88
C CYS A 197 8.89 -15.81 2.11
N GLN A 198 8.01 -15.25 2.94
CA GLN A 198 8.34 -14.40 4.08
C GLN A 198 9.07 -15.17 5.19
N LYS A 199 10.22 -14.66 5.61
CA LYS A 199 10.95 -15.15 6.79
C LYS A 199 10.34 -14.61 8.07
N LYS A 200 10.38 -15.39 9.16
CA LYS A 200 10.13 -14.87 10.51
C LYS A 200 11.00 -13.64 10.80
N GLY A 201 10.38 -12.60 11.33
CA GLY A 201 10.98 -11.30 11.59
C GLY A 201 11.18 -10.45 10.34
N GLY A 202 10.76 -10.90 9.15
CA GLY A 202 10.84 -10.09 7.94
C GLY A 202 9.64 -9.15 7.78
N ASP A 203 9.78 -8.18 6.86
CA ASP A 203 8.79 -7.14 6.60
C ASP A 203 8.06 -7.36 5.27
N PHE A 204 6.84 -6.82 5.17
CA PHE A 204 6.02 -6.85 3.97
C PHE A 204 5.36 -5.49 3.70
N ILE A 205 5.53 -4.99 2.48
CA ILE A 205 4.94 -3.72 2.01
C ILE A 205 3.94 -4.02 0.89
N LEU A 206 2.68 -3.65 1.07
CA LEU A 206 1.63 -3.96 0.10
C LEU A 206 0.87 -2.70 -0.31
N LYS A 207 0.84 -2.41 -1.62
CA LYS A 207 -0.08 -1.40 -2.16
C LYS A 207 -1.51 -1.86 -1.95
N ILE A 208 -2.35 -0.98 -1.44
CA ILE A 208 -3.80 -1.13 -1.36
C ILE A 208 -4.49 0.13 -1.91
N SER A 209 -5.81 0.09 -2.01
CA SER A 209 -6.61 1.26 -2.36
C SER A 209 -7.41 1.71 -1.14
N ASP A 210 -8.64 2.20 -1.34
CA ASP A 210 -9.53 2.51 -0.23
C ASP A 210 -9.91 1.26 0.58
N ILE A 211 -10.45 1.47 1.78
CA ILE A 211 -10.80 0.41 2.75
C ILE A 211 -12.27 0.62 3.13
N TYR A 212 -13.20 0.24 2.26
CA TYR A 212 -14.64 0.38 2.50
C TYR A 212 -15.38 -0.97 2.50
N THR A 213 -14.77 -1.99 1.91
CA THR A 213 -15.37 -3.30 1.69
C THR A 213 -14.83 -4.33 2.67
N GLN A 214 -15.66 -5.32 2.97
CA GLN A 214 -15.32 -6.37 3.93
C GLN A 214 -14.09 -7.22 3.53
N PRO A 215 -13.84 -7.58 2.26
CA PRO A 215 -12.64 -8.31 1.86
C PRO A 215 -11.34 -7.58 2.23
N THR A 216 -11.30 -6.25 2.06
CA THR A 216 -10.13 -5.44 2.41
C THR A 216 -9.90 -5.45 3.93
N ILE A 217 -10.98 -5.32 4.72
CA ILE A 217 -10.94 -5.34 6.18
C ILE A 217 -10.46 -6.72 6.68
N ASP A 218 -10.97 -7.80 6.10
CA ASP A 218 -10.56 -9.17 6.43
C ASP A 218 -9.06 -9.39 6.17
N ILE A 219 -8.53 -8.92 5.04
CA ILE A 219 -7.09 -8.99 4.75
C ILE A 219 -6.28 -8.18 5.77
N LEU A 220 -6.68 -6.95 6.08
CA LEU A 220 -5.96 -6.14 7.08
C LEU A 220 -5.95 -6.83 8.44
N TYR A 221 -7.05 -7.46 8.84
CA TYR A 221 -7.14 -8.20 10.08
C TYR A 221 -6.22 -9.43 10.10
N ILE A 222 -6.17 -10.19 8.99
CA ILE A 222 -5.21 -11.28 8.80
C ILE A 222 -3.77 -10.75 8.94
N LEU A 223 -3.41 -9.67 8.25
CA LEU A 223 -2.08 -9.08 8.36
C LEU A 223 -1.75 -8.64 9.80
N SER A 224 -2.68 -7.98 10.50
CA SER A 224 -2.51 -7.56 11.89
C SER A 224 -2.34 -8.72 12.88
N SER A 225 -2.81 -9.93 12.51
CA SER A 225 -2.60 -11.15 13.30
C SER A 225 -1.24 -11.80 13.04
N LEU A 226 -0.64 -11.58 11.88
CA LEU A 226 0.56 -12.27 11.40
C LEU A 226 1.86 -11.46 11.53
N TYR A 227 1.77 -10.15 11.79
CA TYR A 227 2.92 -9.26 11.95
C TYR A 227 2.91 -8.55 13.31
N GLU A 228 4.08 -8.10 13.78
CA GLU A 228 4.18 -7.36 15.04
C GLU A 228 3.51 -6.00 15.00
N LYS A 229 3.71 -5.28 13.90
CA LYS A 229 3.17 -3.96 13.69
C LYS A 229 2.64 -3.87 12.27
N VAL A 230 1.46 -3.30 12.11
CA VAL A 230 0.86 -3.04 10.80
C VAL A 230 0.44 -1.58 10.74
N HIS A 231 0.88 -0.90 9.70
CA HIS A 231 0.59 0.50 9.47
C HIS A 231 -0.12 0.71 8.15
N ILE A 232 -1.02 1.69 8.10
CA ILE A 232 -1.51 2.26 6.86
C ILE A 232 -0.74 3.56 6.61
N TYR A 233 -0.17 3.69 5.42
CA TYR A 233 0.63 4.84 5.01
C TYR A 233 0.25 5.33 3.62
N LYS A 234 0.13 6.65 3.45
CA LYS A 234 0.08 7.27 2.12
C LYS A 234 1.32 8.13 1.92
N PRO A 235 2.26 7.71 1.04
CA PRO A 235 3.44 8.50 0.71
C PRO A 235 3.04 9.88 0.17
N TYR A 236 3.83 10.89 0.48
CA TYR A 236 3.64 12.25 -0.07
C TYR A 236 3.74 12.26 -1.59
N THR A 237 4.57 11.38 -2.14
CA THR A 237 4.74 11.15 -3.57
C THR A 237 3.58 10.41 -4.25
N SER A 238 2.62 9.89 -3.47
CA SER A 238 1.35 9.42 -4.00
C SER A 238 0.39 10.60 -4.12
N SER A 239 -0.26 10.73 -5.29
CA SER A 239 -1.19 11.84 -5.54
C SER A 239 -2.23 11.96 -4.41
N PRO A 240 -2.47 13.16 -3.88
CA PRO A 240 -3.46 13.36 -2.82
C PRO A 240 -4.89 13.03 -3.25
N LEU A 241 -5.15 12.97 -4.56
CA LEU A 241 -6.45 12.62 -5.12
C LEU A 241 -6.62 11.10 -5.31
N SER A 242 -5.53 10.34 -5.34
CA SER A 242 -5.60 8.88 -5.51
C SER A 242 -6.05 8.17 -4.24
N SER A 243 -6.71 7.04 -4.42
CA SER A 243 -7.02 6.08 -3.36
C SER A 243 -5.82 5.21 -2.95
N GLU A 244 -4.68 5.34 -3.64
CA GLU A 244 -3.48 4.54 -3.37
C GLU A 244 -2.95 4.81 -1.96
N ARG A 245 -2.79 3.71 -1.22
CA ARG A 245 -2.21 3.64 0.12
C ARG A 245 -1.31 2.40 0.20
N TYR A 246 -0.54 2.28 1.26
CA TYR A 246 0.37 1.16 1.50
C TYR A 246 0.14 0.61 2.90
N VAL A 247 0.08 -0.72 3.00
CA VAL A 247 0.13 -1.43 4.27
C VAL A 247 1.57 -1.81 4.53
N ILE A 248 2.13 -1.35 5.65
CA ILE A 248 3.50 -1.64 6.08
C ILE A 248 3.40 -2.62 7.24
N CYS A 249 3.72 -3.87 6.97
CA CYS A 249 3.73 -4.95 7.94
C CYS A 249 5.17 -5.20 8.38
N MET A 250 5.44 -5.15 9.69
CA MET A 250 6.79 -5.31 10.23
C MET A 250 6.88 -6.49 11.18
N ASN A 251 8.00 -7.21 11.10
CA ASN A 251 8.33 -8.42 11.86
C ASN A 251 7.26 -9.51 11.76
N PHE A 252 7.31 -10.30 10.70
CA PHE A 252 6.44 -11.46 10.52
C PHE A 252 6.61 -12.49 11.65
N ARG A 253 5.51 -13.07 12.14
CA ARG A 253 5.52 -13.85 13.38
C ARG A 253 5.78 -15.34 13.18
N LEU A 254 5.26 -15.91 12.10
CA LEU A 254 5.23 -17.36 11.92
C LEU A 254 6.60 -17.90 11.49
N GLU A 255 6.97 -19.05 12.05
CA GLU A 255 8.14 -19.82 11.60
C GLU A 255 7.78 -20.73 10.44
N ASP A 256 6.68 -21.47 10.58
CA ASP A 256 6.13 -22.33 9.54
C ASP A 256 4.84 -21.69 9.00
N THR A 257 4.79 -21.49 7.68
CA THR A 257 3.64 -20.93 6.97
C THR A 257 2.90 -21.96 6.14
N LYS A 258 3.29 -23.23 6.18
CA LYS A 258 2.73 -24.29 5.34
C LYS A 258 1.21 -24.37 5.45
N ASP A 259 0.67 -24.54 6.65
CA ASP A 259 -0.78 -24.68 6.86
C ASP A 259 -1.56 -23.45 6.38
N LEU A 260 -0.99 -22.25 6.61
CA LEU A 260 -1.57 -20.99 6.16
C LEU A 260 -1.60 -20.91 4.63
N VAL A 261 -0.47 -21.22 3.98
CA VAL A 261 -0.33 -21.18 2.52
C VAL A 261 -1.20 -22.27 1.86
N ASP A 262 -1.25 -23.48 2.42
CA ASP A 262 -2.09 -24.57 1.93
C ASP A 262 -3.57 -24.18 2.00
N LYS A 263 -4.00 -23.62 3.14
CA LYS A 263 -5.39 -23.18 3.32
C LYS A 263 -5.77 -22.03 2.40
N MET A 264 -4.91 -21.02 2.26
CA MET A 264 -5.14 -19.91 1.33
C MET A 264 -5.07 -20.38 -0.13
N SER A 265 -4.29 -21.41 -0.44
CA SER A 265 -4.19 -21.99 -1.80
C SER A 265 -5.50 -22.67 -2.20
N ILE A 266 -6.19 -23.32 -1.26
CA ILE A 266 -7.54 -23.86 -1.48
C ILE A 266 -8.52 -22.73 -1.82
N VAL A 267 -8.46 -21.62 -1.09
CA VAL A 267 -9.30 -20.43 -1.38
C VAL A 267 -8.98 -19.85 -2.76
N LEU A 268 -7.69 -19.74 -3.11
CA LEU A 268 -7.25 -19.22 -4.40
C LEU A 268 -7.76 -20.07 -5.58
N LYS A 269 -7.78 -21.41 -5.44
CA LYS A 269 -8.35 -22.33 -6.44
C LYS A 269 -9.84 -22.07 -6.72
N ASN A 270 -10.56 -21.54 -5.74
CA ASN A 270 -12.00 -21.25 -5.87
C ASN A 270 -12.29 -19.88 -6.51
N PHE A 271 -11.27 -19.10 -6.88
CA PHE A 271 -11.48 -17.81 -7.53
C PHE A 271 -12.05 -17.99 -8.94
N ILE A 272 -13.30 -17.59 -9.12
CA ILE A 272 -13.97 -17.60 -10.41
C ILE A 272 -13.80 -16.23 -11.08
N ASN A 273 -13.42 -16.17 -12.35
CA ASN A 273 -13.14 -14.91 -13.06
C ASN A 273 -14.27 -13.87 -12.98
N THR A 274 -15.53 -14.31 -13.02
CA THR A 274 -16.72 -13.43 -13.06
C THR A 274 -17.23 -12.98 -11.69
N MET A 275 -16.73 -13.57 -10.60
CA MET A 275 -17.16 -13.24 -9.23
C MET A 275 -16.03 -12.63 -8.43
N TYR A 276 -16.37 -11.89 -7.39
CA TYR A 276 -15.42 -11.25 -6.50
C TYR A 276 -15.63 -11.75 -5.07
N PRO A 277 -14.57 -11.89 -4.26
CA PRO A 277 -14.70 -12.23 -2.85
C PRO A 277 -15.51 -11.19 -2.07
N ASP A 278 -16.43 -11.63 -1.21
CA ASP A 278 -17.15 -10.77 -0.27
C ASP A 278 -16.59 -10.86 1.16
N ARG A 279 -16.04 -12.03 1.50
CA ARG A 279 -15.41 -12.34 2.79
C ARG A 279 -14.19 -13.20 2.55
N PHE A 280 -13.18 -12.99 3.39
CA PHE A 280 -12.06 -13.93 3.58
C PHE A 280 -12.04 -14.59 4.96
N LEU A 281 -12.86 -14.11 5.91
CA LEU A 281 -12.92 -14.63 7.28
C LEU A 281 -14.33 -15.07 7.68
N GLN A 282 -14.43 -16.29 8.23
CA GLN A 282 -15.62 -16.84 8.88
C GLN A 282 -15.68 -16.51 10.38
N CYS A 283 -15.23 -15.31 10.75
CA CYS A 283 -15.36 -14.80 12.10
C CYS A 283 -15.70 -13.31 12.06
N ASP A 284 -16.34 -12.82 13.12
CA ASP A 284 -16.58 -11.40 13.27
C ASP A 284 -15.31 -10.68 13.68
N ILE A 285 -15.04 -9.56 13.01
CA ILE A 285 -13.92 -8.70 13.36
C ILE A 285 -14.35 -7.81 14.53
N PRO A 286 -13.54 -7.71 15.61
CA PRO A 286 -13.88 -6.87 16.75
C PRO A 286 -14.23 -5.45 16.34
N TYR A 287 -15.33 -4.92 16.86
CA TYR A 287 -15.80 -3.58 16.50
C TYR A 287 -14.76 -2.49 16.76
N SER A 288 -13.95 -2.63 17.81
CA SER A 288 -12.83 -1.73 18.11
C SER A 288 -11.80 -1.65 16.98
N TYR A 289 -11.54 -2.75 16.28
CA TYR A 289 -10.66 -2.78 15.12
C TYR A 289 -11.29 -2.03 13.94
N ILE A 290 -12.60 -2.20 13.74
CA ILE A 290 -13.38 -1.51 12.71
C ILE A 290 -13.40 0.01 12.95
N CYS A 291 -13.60 0.45 14.20
CA CYS A 291 -13.57 1.88 14.56
C CYS A 291 -12.24 2.52 14.17
N ILE A 292 -11.12 1.86 14.42
CA ILE A 292 -9.80 2.39 14.07
C ILE A 292 -9.67 2.55 12.55
N ILE A 293 -10.16 1.59 11.76
CA ILE A 293 -10.18 1.74 10.29
C ILE A 293 -11.07 2.91 9.87
N GLN A 294 -12.24 3.09 10.51
CA GLN A 294 -13.13 4.22 10.23
C GLN A 294 -12.48 5.57 10.54
N ASP A 295 -11.74 5.67 11.65
CA ASP A 295 -10.98 6.88 12.01
C ASP A 295 -9.89 7.19 10.98
N ILE A 296 -9.13 6.17 10.56
CA ILE A 296 -8.11 6.30 9.52
C ILE A 296 -8.74 6.79 8.22
N ASN A 297 -9.86 6.19 7.82
CA ASN A 297 -10.61 6.61 6.65
C ASN A 297 -11.12 8.04 6.76
N ALA A 298 -11.63 8.45 7.92
CA ALA A 298 -12.12 9.81 8.14
C ALA A 298 -10.99 10.83 7.97
N ILE A 299 -9.81 10.59 8.55
CA ILE A 299 -8.67 11.51 8.46
C ILE A 299 -8.11 11.59 7.04
N MET A 300 -7.87 10.43 6.40
CA MET A 300 -7.35 10.38 5.03
C MET A 300 -8.37 10.91 4.02
N GLY A 301 -9.65 10.59 4.24
CA GLY A 301 -10.77 11.03 3.43
C GLY A 301 -10.99 12.53 3.51
N GLN A 302 -10.92 13.13 4.70
CA GLN A 302 -11.00 14.59 4.86
C GLN A 302 -9.91 15.29 4.04
N THR A 303 -8.67 14.80 4.15
CA THR A 303 -7.54 15.33 3.37
C THR A 303 -7.81 15.23 1.87
N GLN A 304 -8.27 14.07 1.39
CA GLN A 304 -8.60 13.85 -0.02
C GLN A 304 -9.71 14.80 -0.50
N LEU A 305 -10.79 14.95 0.26
CA LEU A 305 -11.90 15.85 -0.05
C LEU A 305 -11.47 17.32 -0.14
N GLU A 306 -10.57 17.76 0.75
CA GLU A 306 -10.00 19.11 0.71
C GLU A 306 -9.23 19.35 -0.60
N TYR A 307 -8.35 18.41 -0.99
CA TYR A 307 -7.62 18.49 -2.25
C TYR A 307 -8.55 18.47 -3.47
N MET A 308 -9.60 17.64 -3.45
CA MET A 308 -10.61 17.59 -4.52
C MET A 308 -11.33 18.94 -4.65
N ASN A 309 -11.77 19.53 -3.55
CA ASN A 309 -12.45 20.83 -3.54
C ASN A 309 -11.54 21.97 -3.99
N VAL A 310 -10.29 22.00 -3.54
CA VAL A 310 -9.29 22.98 -4.00
C VAL A 310 -9.07 22.84 -5.51
N THR A 311 -8.99 21.60 -6.02
CA THR A 311 -8.87 21.33 -7.45
C THR A 311 -10.08 21.88 -8.21
N LEU A 312 -11.30 21.55 -7.78
CA LEU A 312 -12.54 22.04 -8.41
C LEU A 312 -12.63 23.57 -8.45
N LYS A 313 -12.31 24.25 -7.33
CA LYS A 313 -12.26 25.72 -7.29
C LYS A 313 -11.29 26.29 -8.32
N HIS A 314 -10.12 25.67 -8.48
CA HIS A 314 -9.16 26.10 -9.48
C HIS A 314 -9.61 25.87 -10.92
N LEU A 315 -10.36 24.81 -11.18
CA LEU A 315 -10.93 24.56 -12.51
C LEU A 315 -11.94 25.64 -12.92
N GLN A 316 -12.64 26.22 -11.95
CA GLN A 316 -13.63 27.29 -12.14
C GLN A 316 -12.98 28.68 -12.29
N CYS A 317 -11.83 28.95 -11.67
CA CYS A 317 -11.24 30.29 -11.56
C CYS A 317 -10.02 30.58 -12.46
N SER A 318 -9.64 29.72 -13.41
CA SER A 318 -8.29 29.78 -14.03
C SER A 318 -8.01 31.04 -14.87
N THR A 319 -7.13 31.92 -14.36
CA THR A 319 -6.29 32.89 -15.12
C THR A 319 -4.83 32.41 -15.19
N ASN A 320 -4.12 32.72 -16.28
CA ASN A 320 -2.80 32.15 -16.60
C ASN A 320 -1.64 32.58 -15.68
N GLU A 321 -1.69 33.78 -15.08
CA GLU A 321 -0.59 34.32 -14.26
C GLU A 321 -0.35 33.56 -12.94
N THR A 322 -1.35 32.80 -12.45
CA THR A 322 -1.24 32.03 -11.20
C THR A 322 -0.55 30.66 -11.37
N ALA A 323 -0.30 30.23 -12.60
CA ALA A 323 0.21 28.89 -12.89
C ALA A 323 1.72 28.75 -12.62
N ASP A 324 2.53 29.70 -13.08
CA ASP A 324 3.99 29.62 -12.98
C ASP A 324 4.48 29.70 -11.52
N TYR A 325 3.85 30.55 -10.72
CA TYR A 325 4.14 30.64 -9.29
C TYR A 325 3.86 29.30 -8.56
N LYS A 326 2.77 28.60 -8.90
CA LYS A 326 2.46 27.29 -8.32
C LYS A 326 3.45 26.21 -8.76
N ILE A 327 3.88 26.24 -10.03
CA ILE A 327 4.92 25.32 -10.51
C ILE A 327 6.21 25.51 -9.72
N GLN A 328 6.64 26.76 -9.50
CA GLN A 328 7.81 27.06 -8.68
C GLN A 328 7.65 26.56 -7.24
N GLN A 329 6.47 26.75 -6.63
CA GLN A 329 6.20 26.21 -5.28
C GLN A 329 6.23 24.67 -5.24
N HIS A 330 5.66 23.98 -6.22
CA HIS A 330 5.67 22.52 -6.30
C HIS A 330 7.11 21.99 -6.49
N ASN A 331 7.90 22.63 -7.35
CA ASN A 331 9.31 22.31 -7.52
C ASN A 331 10.08 22.46 -6.21
N HIS A 332 9.83 23.54 -5.47
CA HIS A 332 10.45 23.74 -4.16
C HIS A 332 10.10 22.62 -3.17
N LYS A 333 8.82 22.21 -3.09
CA LYS A 333 8.39 21.07 -2.25
C LYS A 333 9.08 19.77 -2.63
N CYS A 334 9.19 19.49 -3.92
CA CYS A 334 9.87 18.29 -4.41
C CYS A 334 11.38 18.31 -4.07
N ILE A 335 12.06 19.45 -4.22
CA ILE A 335 13.47 19.61 -3.82
C ILE A 335 13.62 19.36 -2.32
N GLN A 336 12.76 19.97 -1.49
CA GLN A 336 12.75 19.75 -0.05
C GLN A 336 12.51 18.27 0.31
N TRP A 337 11.59 17.60 -0.39
CA TRP A 337 11.34 16.18 -0.20
C TRP A 337 12.58 15.35 -0.53
N CYS A 338 13.24 15.60 -1.67
CA CYS A 338 14.49 14.92 -2.02
C CYS A 338 15.59 15.15 -0.97
N LYS A 339 15.60 16.34 -0.32
CA LYS A 339 16.54 16.65 0.78
C LYS A 339 16.22 15.84 2.01
N LYS A 340 14.96 15.85 2.42
CA LYS A 340 14.48 15.09 3.58
C LYS A 340 14.80 13.60 3.47
N PHE A 341 14.64 13.05 2.28
CA PHE A 341 14.85 11.64 2.02
C PHE A 341 16.22 11.34 1.41
N ASN A 342 17.24 12.21 1.53
CA ASN A 342 18.60 12.00 1.04
C ASN A 342 18.65 11.31 -0.34
N LEU A 343 17.89 11.82 -1.30
CA LEU A 343 17.88 11.35 -2.69
C LEU A 343 18.73 12.27 -3.60
N HIS A 344 19.37 13.30 -3.03
CA HIS A 344 20.32 14.16 -3.74
C HIS A 344 21.68 13.50 -3.91
N ASP A 345 22.09 12.64 -2.97
CA ASP A 345 23.42 12.03 -2.92
C ASP A 345 23.44 10.57 -3.42
N ILE A 346 22.31 10.06 -3.95
CA ILE A 346 22.26 8.71 -4.56
C ILE A 346 22.89 8.71 -5.97
N PHE A 347 23.48 9.83 -6.39
CA PHE A 347 24.05 10.02 -7.72
C PHE A 347 25.37 10.76 -7.66
#